data_AF-A0A8H4BLM7-F1
#
_entry.id   AF-A0A8H4BLM7-F1
#
_cell.length_a   1.000
_cell.length_b   1.000
_cell.length_c   1.000
_cell.angle_alpha   90.00
_cell.angle_beta   90.00
_cell.angle_gamma   90.00
#
_symmetry.space_group_name_H-M   'P 1'
#
loop_
_entity.id
_entity.type
_entity.pdbx_description
1 polymer ?
#
loop_
_entity_poly.entity_id
_entity_poly.type
_entity_poly.pdbx_seq_one_letter_code
_entity_poly.pdbx_strand_id
1 'polypeptide(L)'
;MDPNEVENIVNTLNEDSESEEDDDEEDADDDEEIEDAEQVSDDENEEQEDENEMAEDDKEEDVPVSKEQQSTAKKFRDLYMTKVTQAFGSDLDQIRQEPNLSGPRLNILIDSLEAGIDIFSNLEQEIILADEEQ
;
A
#
# COMPACT_ATOMS: atom_id res chain seq x y z
N MET A 1 -45.70 -14.84 -6.33
CA MET A 1 -45.12 -13.73 -7.11
C MET A 1 -45.69 -13.82 -8.49
N ASP A 2 -46.37 -12.77 -8.94
CA ASP A 2 -46.94 -12.69 -10.29
C ASP A 2 -45.82 -12.29 -11.27
N PRO A 3 -45.57 -13.07 -12.34
CA PRO A 3 -44.45 -12.79 -13.25
C PRO A 3 -44.56 -11.43 -13.97
N ASN A 4 -45.76 -10.87 -14.12
CA ASN A 4 -45.97 -9.57 -14.76
C ASN A 4 -45.55 -8.39 -13.86
N GLU A 5 -45.50 -8.60 -12.55
CA GLU A 5 -45.09 -7.58 -11.58
C GLU A 5 -43.58 -7.38 -11.62
N VAL A 6 -42.83 -8.46 -11.88
CA VAL A 6 -41.36 -8.45 -11.95
C VAL A 6 -40.86 -7.69 -13.19
N GLU A 7 -41.55 -7.82 -14.32
CA GLU A 7 -41.16 -7.18 -15.59
C GLU A 7 -41.33 -5.65 -15.54
N ASN A 8 -42.34 -5.16 -14.83
CA ASN A 8 -42.53 -3.73 -14.62
C ASN A 8 -41.44 -3.12 -13.73
N ILE A 9 -41.00 -3.84 -12.68
CA ILE A 9 -39.92 -3.37 -11.81
C ILE A 9 -38.60 -3.26 -12.57
N VAL A 10 -38.29 -4.23 -13.43
CA VAL A 10 -37.05 -4.24 -14.23
C VAL A 10 -37.02 -3.09 -15.24
N ASN A 11 -38.15 -2.77 -15.87
CA ASN A 11 -38.20 -1.64 -16.81
C ASN A 11 -38.06 -0.28 -16.12
N THR A 12 -38.55 -0.13 -14.88
CA THR A 12 -38.48 1.15 -14.15
C THR A 12 -37.05 1.45 -13.67
N LEU A 13 -36.23 0.43 -13.41
CA LEU A 13 -34.85 0.60 -12.96
C LEU A 13 -33.86 0.95 -14.08
N ASN A 14 -34.27 0.77 -15.35
CA ASN A 14 -33.39 0.95 -16.49
C ASN A 14 -33.43 2.38 -17.08
N GLU A 15 -34.32 3.25 -16.59
CA GLU A 15 -34.48 4.64 -17.05
C GLU A 15 -33.81 5.69 -16.14
N ASP A 16 -33.25 5.31 -14.98
CA ASP A 16 -32.82 6.26 -13.92
C ASP A 16 -31.29 6.33 -13.69
N SER A 17 -30.47 5.98 -14.69
CA SER A 17 -29.00 6.03 -14.56
C SER A 17 -28.35 6.98 -15.56
N GLU A 18 -28.78 8.25 -15.56
CA GLU A 18 -28.00 9.37 -16.08
C GLU A 18 -27.75 10.36 -14.93
N SER A 19 -26.54 10.36 -14.35
CA SER A 19 -26.06 11.37 -13.41
C SER A 19 -24.60 11.65 -13.72
N GLU A 20 -24.33 12.78 -14.39
CA GLU A 20 -23.79 14.02 -13.81
C GLU A 20 -22.25 13.97 -13.69
N GLU A 21 -21.59 14.62 -14.66
CA GLU A 21 -20.16 14.90 -14.70
C GLU A 21 -19.89 16.15 -13.84
N ASP A 22 -19.21 15.97 -12.71
CA ASP A 22 -18.78 17.06 -11.83
C ASP A 22 -17.34 17.48 -12.14
N ASP A 23 -17.17 18.81 -12.20
CA ASP A 23 -15.95 19.60 -12.28
C ASP A 23 -14.97 19.26 -11.15
N ASP A 24 -13.66 19.25 -11.44
CA ASP A 24 -12.63 19.39 -10.40
C ASP A 24 -11.49 20.32 -10.85
N GLU A 25 -11.14 21.19 -9.91
CA GLU A 25 -10.45 22.47 -10.03
C GLU A 25 -8.94 22.34 -10.32
N GLU A 26 -8.40 23.26 -11.13
CA GLU A 26 -6.94 23.44 -11.30
C GLU A 26 -6.40 24.35 -10.18
N ASP A 27 -5.71 23.76 -9.20
CA ASP A 27 -4.87 24.49 -8.24
C ASP A 27 -3.52 24.83 -8.87
N ALA A 28 -3.26 26.13 -9.00
CA ALA A 28 -1.98 26.68 -9.41
C ALA A 28 -1.08 26.86 -8.18
N ASP A 29 -0.03 26.04 -8.10
CA ASP A 29 1.20 26.36 -7.37
C ASP A 29 1.86 27.61 -7.98
N ASP A 30 2.57 28.38 -7.14
CA ASP A 30 3.79 29.17 -7.42
C ASP A 30 3.75 30.55 -6.75
N ASP A 31 4.48 30.73 -5.63
CA ASP A 31 5.53 31.76 -5.58
C ASP A 31 6.44 31.57 -4.36
N GLU A 32 7.75 31.58 -4.63
CA GLU A 32 8.85 31.53 -3.69
C GLU A 32 9.13 32.91 -3.09
N GLU A 33 9.27 33.01 -1.77
CA GLU A 33 10.08 34.08 -1.16
C GLU A 33 10.96 33.50 -0.04
N ILE A 34 12.20 33.16 -0.40
CA ILE A 34 13.29 32.96 0.56
C ILE A 34 14.00 34.31 0.69
N GLU A 35 13.73 35.00 1.81
CA GLU A 35 14.49 36.19 2.20
C GLU A 35 15.87 35.79 2.72
N ASP A 36 16.87 36.36 2.05
CA ASP A 36 18.29 36.34 2.36
C ASP A 36 18.61 37.33 3.50
N ALA A 37 19.71 37.05 4.21
CA ALA A 37 20.41 37.83 5.22
C ALA A 37 19.87 37.82 6.67
N GLU A 38 20.66 37.28 7.60
CA GLU A 38 21.70 38.08 8.28
C GLU A 38 22.66 37.20 9.10
N GLN A 39 23.96 37.46 8.88
CA GLN A 39 25.06 37.06 9.76
C GLN A 39 25.00 37.83 11.08
N VAL A 40 25.01 37.12 12.22
CA VAL A 40 25.45 37.71 13.50
C VAL A 40 26.13 36.69 14.42
N SER A 41 27.45 36.89 14.57
CA SER A 41 28.38 36.69 15.69
C SER A 41 28.16 35.65 16.81
N ASP A 42 29.25 34.91 17.07
CA ASP A 42 29.88 34.58 18.39
C ASP A 42 29.14 35.06 19.65
N ASP A 43 28.93 34.18 20.63
CA ASP A 43 29.80 33.98 21.81
C ASP A 43 29.10 33.04 22.83
N GLU A 44 29.90 32.41 23.68
CA GLU A 44 29.64 31.30 24.60
C GLU A 44 28.56 31.57 25.68
N ASN A 45 27.85 30.52 26.12
CA ASN A 45 27.90 29.98 27.50
C ASN A 45 26.63 29.19 27.91
N GLU A 46 26.88 28.17 28.72
CA GLU A 46 26.03 27.12 29.28
C GLU A 46 24.69 27.57 29.89
N GLU A 47 23.64 26.75 29.72
CA GLU A 47 22.84 26.23 30.84
C GLU A 47 22.04 24.98 30.39
N GLN A 48 22.23 23.90 31.15
CA GLN A 48 21.48 22.65 31.05
C GLN A 48 20.14 22.84 31.75
N GLU A 49 19.03 22.54 31.07
CA GLU A 49 17.80 22.10 31.75
C GLU A 49 17.27 20.84 31.04
N ASP A 50 17.34 19.74 31.81
CA ASP A 50 16.65 18.48 31.58
C ASP A 50 15.14 18.70 31.50
N GLU A 51 14.53 18.52 30.33
CA GLU A 51 13.13 18.12 30.25
C GLU A 51 12.99 16.90 29.33
N ASN A 52 12.72 15.80 30.02
CA ASN A 52 12.45 14.46 29.54
C ASN A 52 11.06 14.42 28.87
N GLU A 53 10.99 14.55 27.55
CA GLU A 53 9.80 14.17 26.77
C GLU A 53 10.07 12.89 25.97
N MET A 54 9.39 11.83 26.41
CA MET A 54 9.42 10.50 25.81
C MET A 54 8.71 10.53 24.45
N ALA A 55 9.47 10.67 23.38
CA ALA A 55 9.05 10.14 22.09
C ALA A 55 9.42 8.66 22.07
N GLU A 56 8.40 7.80 22.07
CA GLU A 56 8.51 6.38 21.77
C GLU A 56 9.07 6.25 20.33
N ASP A 57 10.40 6.24 20.24
CA ASP A 57 11.13 5.71 19.09
C ASP A 57 10.89 4.21 19.11
N ASP A 58 9.85 3.80 18.38
CA ASP A 58 9.57 2.42 17.99
C ASP A 58 10.75 1.96 17.13
N LYS A 59 11.86 1.67 17.82
CA LYS A 59 13.01 0.96 17.25
C LYS A 59 12.49 -0.41 16.87
N GLU A 60 12.11 -0.53 15.61
CA GLU A 60 12.28 -1.76 14.88
C GLU A 60 13.71 -2.24 15.16
N GLU A 61 13.81 -3.21 16.06
CA GLU A 61 15.05 -3.94 16.29
C GLU A 61 15.41 -4.55 14.94
N ASP A 62 16.43 -3.98 14.28
CA ASP A 62 17.14 -4.62 13.19
C ASP A 62 17.88 -5.84 13.76
N VAL A 63 17.11 -6.90 14.02
CA VAL A 63 17.63 -8.19 14.44
C VAL A 63 18.41 -8.73 13.24
N PRO A 64 19.70 -9.06 13.37
CA PRO A 64 20.47 -9.56 12.24
C PRO A 64 19.85 -10.88 11.75
N VAL A 65 19.09 -10.79 10.66
CA VAL A 65 18.44 -11.93 10.01
C VAL A 65 19.52 -12.89 9.51
N SER A 66 19.48 -14.13 9.99
CA SER A 66 20.43 -15.16 9.58
C SER A 66 20.27 -15.50 8.09
N LYS A 67 21.34 -15.95 7.43
CA LYS A 67 21.30 -16.32 6.00
C LYS A 67 20.23 -17.37 5.67
N GLU A 68 19.95 -18.26 6.63
CA GLU A 68 18.89 -19.26 6.50
C GLU A 68 17.51 -18.60 6.48
N GLN A 69 17.24 -17.66 7.39
CA GLN A 69 16.00 -16.87 7.41
C GLN A 69 15.82 -16.04 6.13
N GLN A 70 16.88 -15.46 5.57
CA GLN A 70 16.80 -14.75 4.27
C GLN A 70 16.41 -15.70 3.12
N SER A 71 16.86 -16.95 3.17
CA SER A 71 16.51 -17.96 2.17
C SER A 71 15.06 -18.42 2.30
N THR A 72 14.56 -18.58 3.53
CA THR A 72 13.17 -18.93 3.84
C THR A 72 12.24 -17.81 3.41
N ALA A 73 12.54 -16.56 3.77
CA ALA A 73 11.74 -15.39 3.41
C ALA A 73 11.61 -15.24 1.88
N LYS A 74 12.70 -15.43 1.13
CA LYS A 74 12.65 -15.38 -0.33
C LYS A 74 11.79 -16.49 -0.93
N LYS A 75 11.98 -17.74 -0.48
CA LYS A 75 11.18 -18.88 -0.96
C LYS A 75 9.69 -18.69 -0.66
N PHE A 76 9.39 -18.21 0.55
CA PHE A 76 8.03 -17.92 0.96
C PHE A 76 7.42 -16.81 0.11
N ARG A 77 8.14 -15.72 -0.14
CA ARG A 77 7.71 -14.65 -1.05
C ARG A 77 7.35 -15.19 -2.43
N ASP A 78 8.23 -15.98 -3.04
CA ASP A 78 8.01 -16.54 -4.38
C ASP A 78 6.76 -17.43 -4.40
N LEU A 79 6.59 -18.28 -3.37
CA LEU A 79 5.42 -19.12 -3.20
C LEU A 79 4.14 -18.30 -3.02
N TYR A 80 4.15 -17.36 -2.09
CA TYR A 80 3.03 -16.48 -1.76
C TYR A 80 2.56 -15.73 -3.01
N MET A 81 3.47 -15.05 -3.70
CA MET A 81 3.16 -14.32 -4.93
C MET A 81 2.59 -15.24 -6.00
N THR A 82 3.12 -16.46 -6.14
CA THR A 82 2.59 -17.45 -7.08
C THR A 82 1.15 -17.82 -6.73
N LYS A 83 0.86 -18.14 -5.46
CA LYS A 83 -0.50 -18.52 -5.04
C LYS A 83 -1.49 -17.37 -5.18
N VAL A 84 -1.09 -16.16 -4.78
CA VAL A 84 -1.92 -14.95 -4.88
C VAL A 84 -2.21 -14.62 -6.34
N THR A 85 -1.20 -14.55 -7.20
CA THR A 85 -1.41 -14.25 -8.62
C THR A 85 -2.21 -15.34 -9.35
N GLN A 86 -2.12 -16.60 -8.92
CA GLN A 86 -2.98 -17.67 -9.43
C GLN A 86 -4.44 -17.51 -8.96
N ALA A 87 -4.66 -17.22 -7.68
CA ALA A 87 -5.99 -17.06 -7.12
C ALA A 87 -6.74 -15.85 -7.69
N PHE A 88 -6.03 -14.74 -7.91
CA PHE A 88 -6.58 -13.49 -8.46
C PHE A 88 -6.33 -13.34 -9.97
N GLY A 89 -5.95 -14.42 -10.68
CA GLY A 89 -5.52 -14.31 -12.08
C GLY A 89 -6.52 -13.61 -12.99
N SER A 90 -7.82 -13.91 -12.85
CA SER A 90 -8.87 -13.27 -13.64
C SER A 90 -9.05 -11.78 -13.32
N ASP A 91 -8.91 -11.39 -12.04
CA ASP A 91 -9.03 -10.00 -11.62
C ASP A 91 -7.80 -9.20 -12.06
N LEU A 92 -6.61 -9.78 -11.96
CA LEU A 92 -5.37 -9.19 -12.46
C LEU A 92 -5.40 -8.99 -13.98
N ASP A 93 -6.00 -9.93 -14.73
CA ASP A 93 -6.21 -9.80 -16.17
C ASP A 93 -7.19 -8.68 -16.53
N GLN A 94 -8.19 -8.40 -15.67
CA GLN A 94 -9.09 -7.26 -15.84
C GLN A 94 -8.37 -5.94 -15.53
N ILE A 95 -7.69 -5.86 -14.38
CA ILE A 95 -6.90 -4.68 -13.98
C ILE A 95 -5.87 -4.33 -15.06
N ARG A 96 -5.26 -5.33 -15.69
CA ARG A 96 -4.30 -5.13 -16.79
C ARG A 96 -4.89 -4.44 -18.02
N GLN A 97 -6.21 -4.52 -18.22
CA GLN A 97 -6.89 -3.88 -19.34
C GLN A 97 -7.25 -2.42 -19.04
N GLU A 98 -7.11 -1.97 -17.78
CA GLU A 98 -7.43 -0.60 -17.41
C GLU A 98 -6.44 0.39 -18.03
N PRO A 99 -6.92 1.47 -18.67
CA PRO A 99 -6.08 2.43 -19.38
C PRO A 99 -5.19 3.25 -18.45
N ASN A 100 -5.52 3.27 -17.16
CA ASN A 100 -4.82 4.03 -16.13
C ASN A 100 -3.73 3.19 -15.41
N LEU A 101 -3.58 1.89 -15.70
CA LEU A 101 -2.56 1.05 -15.08
C LEU A 101 -1.16 1.36 -15.66
N SER A 102 -0.54 2.39 -15.10
CA SER A 102 0.82 2.80 -15.43
C SER A 102 1.87 2.00 -14.63
N GLY A 103 3.14 2.05 -15.04
CA GLY A 103 4.24 1.41 -14.33
C GLY A 103 4.29 1.72 -12.82
N PRO A 104 4.17 3.00 -12.39
CA PRO A 104 4.10 3.33 -10.97
C PRO A 104 2.94 2.68 -10.22
N ARG A 105 1.73 2.65 -10.80
CA ARG A 105 0.56 2.01 -10.19
C ARG A 105 0.69 0.49 -10.13
N LEU A 106 1.31 -0.12 -11.13
CA LEU A 106 1.63 -1.54 -11.12
C LEU A 106 2.63 -1.88 -10.01
N ASN A 107 3.65 -1.05 -9.79
CA ASN A 107 4.59 -1.25 -8.68
C ASN A 107 3.87 -1.16 -7.34
N ILE A 108 3.01 -0.15 -7.13
CA ILE A 108 2.21 -0.02 -5.90
C ILE A 108 1.32 -1.25 -5.70
N LEU A 109 0.70 -1.79 -6.76
CA LEU A 109 -0.09 -3.01 -6.68
C LEU A 109 0.76 -4.21 -6.24
N ILE A 110 1.95 -4.38 -6.83
CA ILE A 110 2.87 -5.46 -6.45
C ILE A 110 3.31 -5.31 -4.99
N ASP A 111 3.69 -4.11 -4.57
CA ASP A 111 4.12 -3.83 -3.20
C ASP A 111 2.97 -4.06 -2.20
N SER A 112 1.74 -3.68 -2.57
CA SER A 112 0.54 -3.91 -1.75
C SER A 112 0.21 -5.40 -1.60
N LEU A 113 0.43 -6.20 -2.65
CA LEU A 113 0.30 -7.65 -2.55
C LEU A 113 1.42 -8.23 -1.68
N GLU A 114 2.64 -7.72 -1.82
CA GLU A 114 3.81 -8.19 -1.06
C GLU A 114 3.68 -7.93 0.44
N ALA A 115 3.12 -6.79 0.83
CA ALA A 115 2.84 -6.46 2.23
C ALA A 115 1.94 -7.51 2.93
N GLY A 116 1.19 -8.32 2.18
CA GLY A 116 0.44 -9.44 2.73
C GLY A 116 1.32 -10.58 3.28
N ILE A 117 2.61 -10.62 2.95
CA ILE A 117 3.58 -11.57 3.53
C ILE A 117 3.81 -11.27 5.01
N ASP A 118 3.77 -10.01 5.42
CA ASP A 118 4.10 -9.58 6.79
C ASP A 118 3.06 -10.05 7.82
N ILE A 119 1.90 -10.53 7.35
CA ILE A 119 0.86 -11.16 8.19
C ILE A 119 1.35 -12.50 8.75
N PHE A 120 2.29 -13.17 8.09
CA PHE A 120 2.78 -14.49 8.47
C PHE A 120 4.06 -14.38 9.31
N SER A 121 4.04 -14.98 10.50
CA SER A 121 5.24 -15.11 11.31
C SER A 121 6.28 -16.03 10.64
N ASN A 122 7.55 -15.84 10.98
CA ASN A 122 8.64 -16.69 10.47
C ASN A 122 8.38 -18.20 10.63
N LEU A 123 7.75 -18.60 11.74
CA LEU A 123 7.39 -20.00 11.99
C LEU A 123 6.30 -20.49 11.03
N GLU A 124 5.27 -19.69 10.77
CA GLU A 124 4.21 -20.04 9.83
C GLU A 124 4.74 -20.13 8.41
N GLN A 125 5.63 -19.21 8.01
CA GLN A 125 6.29 -19.28 6.72
C GLN A 125 7.08 -20.59 6.54
N GLU A 126 7.82 -21.02 7.58
CA GLU A 126 8.57 -22.28 7.57
C GLU A 126 7.65 -23.51 7.48
N ILE A 127 6.55 -23.51 8.24
CA ILE A 127 5.57 -24.62 8.20
C ILE A 127 4.92 -24.73 6.82
N ILE A 128 4.49 -23.60 6.23
CA ILE A 128 3.86 -23.57 4.91
C ILE A 128 4.82 -24.09 3.83
N LEU A 129 6.09 -23.68 3.89
CA LEU A 129 7.11 -24.16 2.95
C LEU A 129 7.37 -25.67 3.08
N ALA A 130 7.36 -26.21 4.30
CA ALA A 130 7.54 -27.64 4.54
C ALA A 130 6.36 -28.51 4.06
N ASP A 131 5.17 -27.93 3.94
CA ASP A 131 3.98 -28.62 3.41
C ASP A 131 3.99 -28.68 1.87
N GLU A 132 4.50 -27.64 1.20
CA GLU A 132 4.61 -27.60 -0.27
C GLU A 132 5.69 -28.56 -0.84
N GLU A 133 6.70 -28.95 -0.04
CA GLU A 133 7.76 -29.88 -0.47
C GLU A 133 7.34 -31.37 -0.43
N GLN A 134 6.10 -31.70 -0.04
CA GLN A 134 5.56 -33.07 0.09
C GLN A 134 4.68 -33.50 -1.10
#